data_AF-A0A970LH04-F1
#
_entry.id   AF-A0A970LH04-F1
#
_cell.length_a   1.000
_cell.length_b   1.000
_cell.length_c   1.000
_cell.angle_alpha   90.00
_cell.angle_beta   90.00
_cell.angle_gamma   90.00
#
_symmetry.space_group_name_H-M   'P 1'
#
loop_
_entity.id
_entity.type
_entity.pdbx_description
1 polymer ?
#
loop_
_entity_poly.entity_id
_entity_poly.type
_entity_poly.pdbx_seq_one_letter_code
_entity_poly.pdbx_strand_id
1 'polypeptide(L)' 'IVGGVDGGALDSMLFYTLYLYNLGFVYYKMGLASAMAWILMIVIAVFTVIVLRSTSKITYYSE' A
#
# COMPACT_ATOMS: atom_id res chain seq x y z
N ILE A 1 8.06 8.70 -27.89
CA ILE A 1 6.93 8.69 -26.93
C ILE A 1 7.41 9.36 -25.66
N VAL A 2 6.85 10.51 -25.32
CA VAL A 2 7.15 11.24 -24.07
C VAL A 2 5.95 11.08 -23.16
N GLY A 3 6.23 10.79 -21.89
CA GLY A 3 5.27 10.63 -20.80
C GLY A 3 5.79 9.54 -19.88
N GLY A 4 6.33 9.78 -18.71
CA GLY A 4 6.42 10.96 -17.86
C GLY A 4 6.81 10.38 -16.50
N VAL A 5 7.78 11.01 -15.83
CA VAL A 5 8.07 10.95 -14.39
C VAL A 5 7.35 9.87 -13.55
N ASP A 6 8.16 9.02 -12.91
CA ASP A 6 7.84 8.37 -11.63
C ASP A 6 6.80 7.23 -11.64
N GLY A 7 7.13 6.14 -12.33
CA GLY A 7 6.61 4.81 -11.99
C GLY A 7 7.12 4.27 -10.63
N GLY A 8 7.94 5.03 -9.89
CA GLY A 8 8.62 4.54 -8.69
C GLY A 8 7.71 4.29 -7.48
N ALA A 9 6.53 4.93 -7.42
CA ALA A 9 5.66 4.88 -6.25
C ALA A 9 4.45 3.95 -6.40
N LEU A 10 3.78 3.93 -7.56
CA LEU A 10 2.62 3.04 -7.77
C LEU A 10 3.03 1.61 -8.12
N ASP A 11 4.14 1.42 -8.84
CA ASP A 11 4.54 0.11 -9.36
C ASP A 11 5.08 -0.81 -8.25
N SER A 12 5.70 -0.25 -7.20
CA SER A 12 6.18 -1.02 -6.04
C SER A 12 5.05 -1.72 -5.27
N MET A 13 3.86 -1.12 -5.19
CA MET A 13 2.68 -1.77 -4.58
C MET A 13 2.16 -2.89 -5.50
N LEU A 14 2.21 -2.67 -6.81
CA LEU A 14 1.86 -3.67 -7.83
C LEU A 14 2.81 -4.88 -7.74
N PHE A 15 4.12 -4.64 -7.60
CA PHE A 15 5.14 -5.67 -7.39
C PHE A 15 5.00 -6.40 -6.06
N TYR A 16 4.72 -5.70 -4.96
CA TYR A 16 4.53 -6.35 -3.64
C TYR A 16 3.29 -7.25 -3.64
N THR A 17 2.18 -6.80 -4.22
CA THR A 17 0.95 -7.62 -4.35
C THR A 17 1.19 -8.84 -5.23
N LEU A 18 1.95 -8.67 -6.32
CA LEU A 18 2.36 -9.77 -7.20
C LEU A 18 3.26 -10.79 -6.47
N TYR A 19 4.20 -10.33 -5.63
CA TYR A 19 5.04 -11.18 -4.80
C TYR A 19 4.22 -12.00 -3.79
N LEU A 20 3.26 -11.36 -3.14
CA LEU A 20 2.33 -11.98 -2.19
C LEU A 20 1.45 -13.04 -2.87
N TYR A 21 0.93 -12.73 -4.06
CA TYR A 21 0.17 -13.66 -4.88
C TYR A 21 0.99 -14.87 -5.28
N ASN A 22 2.24 -14.66 -5.72
CA ASN A 22 3.16 -15.74 -6.04
C ASN A 22 3.42 -16.63 -4.82
N LEU A 23 3.68 -16.06 -3.64
CA LEU A 23 3.90 -16.82 -2.40
C LEU A 23 2.70 -17.69 -1.99
N GLY A 24 1.48 -17.17 -2.14
CA GLY A 24 0.25 -17.87 -1.77
C GLY A 24 -0.18 -18.93 -2.78
N PHE A 25 -0.23 -18.57 -4.06
CA PHE A 25 -0.84 -19.40 -5.11
C PHE A 25 0.16 -20.25 -5.89
N VAL A 26 1.42 -19.80 -6.02
CA VAL A 26 2.46 -20.54 -6.76
C VAL A 26 3.30 -21.41 -5.83
N TYR A 27 3.69 -20.87 -4.67
CA TYR A 27 4.48 -21.63 -3.70
C TYR A 27 3.63 -22.41 -2.69
N TYR A 28 2.30 -22.29 -2.71
CA TYR A 28 1.35 -22.89 -1.75
C TYR A 28 1.69 -22.60 -0.26
N LYS A 29 2.48 -21.56 0.02
CA LYS A 29 2.88 -21.16 1.38
C LYS A 29 1.84 -20.21 1.97
N MET A 30 0.62 -20.69 2.13
CA MET A 30 -0.54 -19.91 2.61
C MET A 30 -0.27 -19.22 3.97
N GLY A 31 0.49 -19.85 4.86
CA GLY A 31 0.84 -19.26 6.16
C GLY A 31 1.74 -18.02 6.08
N LEU A 32 2.76 -18.04 5.23
CA LEU A 32 3.64 -16.88 5.02
C LEU A 32 2.96 -15.79 4.20
N ALA A 33 2.13 -16.18 3.23
CA ALA A 33 1.32 -15.25 2.47
C ALA A 33 0.34 -14.48 3.38
N SER A 34 -0.30 -15.13 4.36
CA SER A 34 -1.17 -14.45 5.32
C SER A 34 -0.38 -13.49 6.24
N ALA A 35 0.81 -13.88 6.72
CA ALA A 35 1.65 -13.01 7.53
C ALA A 35 2.09 -11.74 6.78
N MET A 36 2.47 -11.87 5.51
CA MET A 36 2.83 -10.73 4.66
C MET A 36 1.61 -9.88 4.24
N ALA A 37 0.41 -10.49 4.14
CA ALA A 37 -0.84 -9.76 3.91
C ALA A 37 -1.21 -8.88 5.12
N TRP A 38 -1.03 -9.40 6.33
CA TRP A 38 -1.23 -8.65 7.57
C TRP A 38 -0.32 -7.43 7.69
N ILE A 39 0.95 -7.56 7.27
CA ILE A 39 1.88 -6.44 7.22
C ILE A 39 1.36 -5.35 6.28
N LEU A 40 0.90 -5.72 5.08
CA LEU A 40 0.34 -4.76 4.12
C LEU A 40 -0.92 -4.09 4.66
N MET A 41 -1.77 -4.83 5.38
CA MET A 41 -2.97 -4.28 6.01
C MET A 41 -2.62 -3.21 7.07
N ILE A 42 -1.62 -3.47 7.92
CA ILE A 42 -1.14 -2.50 8.91
C ILE A 42 -0.55 -1.26 8.23
N VAL A 43 0.28 -1.45 7.17
CA VAL A 43 0.88 -0.33 6.44
C VAL A 43 -0.21 0.59 5.88
N ILE A 44 -1.20 0.04 5.18
CA ILE A 44 -2.29 0.84 4.60
C ILE A 44 -3.13 1.46 5.71
N ALA A 45 -3.44 0.74 6.79
CA ALA A 45 -4.18 1.30 7.93
C ALA A 45 -3.47 2.50 8.57
N VAL A 46 -2.14 2.43 8.71
CA VAL A 46 -1.33 3.56 9.19
C VAL A 46 -1.43 4.74 8.23
N PHE A 47 -1.27 4.51 6.91
CA PHE A 47 -1.45 5.56 5.90
C PHE A 47 -2.87 6.15 5.93
N THR A 48 -3.91 5.33 6.04
CA THR A 48 -5.29 5.77 6.15
C THR A 48 -5.50 6.63 7.40
N VAL A 49 -4.99 6.22 8.57
CA VAL A 49 -5.07 7.02 9.80
C VAL A 49 -4.33 8.34 9.66
N ILE A 50 -3.15 8.34 9.03
CA ILE A 50 -2.40 9.57 8.75
C ILE A 50 -3.21 10.51 7.85
N VAL A 51 -3.79 9.99 6.77
CA VAL A 51 -4.61 10.77 5.83
C VAL A 51 -5.87 11.31 6.50
N LEU A 52 -6.57 10.50 7.30
CA LEU A 52 -7.76 10.91 8.05
C LEU A 52 -7.43 11.94 9.14
N ARG A 53 -6.30 11.79 9.84
CA ARG A 53 -5.84 12.79 10.81
C ARG A 53 -5.40 14.08 10.12
N SER A 54 -4.81 13.98 8.93
CA SER A 54 -4.43 15.13 8.11
C SER A 54 -5.67 15.87 7.59
N THR A 55 -6.72 15.15 7.15
CA THR A 55 -7.97 15.78 6.68
C THR A 55 -8.68 16.54 7.80
N SER A 56 -8.71 15.99 9.02
CA SER A 56 -9.27 16.69 10.19
C SER A 56 -8.49 17.94 10.59
N LYS A 57 -7.22 18.08 10.17
CA LYS A 57 -6.37 19.24 10.49
C LYS A 57 -6.35 20.30 9.39
N ILE A 58 -6.93 20.03 8.21
CA ILE A 58 -6.76 20.88 7.03
C ILE A 58 -7.90 21.90 6.82
N THR A 59 -8.99 21.82 7.61
CA THR A 59 -10.04 22.85 7.63
C THR A 59 -9.91 23.79 8.83
N TYR A 60 -8.70 24.29 9.05
CA TYR A 60 -8.51 25.63 9.62
C TYR A 60 -8.03 26.55 8.48
N TYR A 61 -8.90 26.78 7.51
CA TYR A 61 -8.96 28.11 6.93
C TYR A 61 -9.88 28.89 7.88
N SER A 62 -9.23 29.54 8.85
CA SER A 62 -9.68 30.82 9.37
C SER A 62 -10.20 31.69 8.22
N GLU A 63 -11.39 32.26 8.40
CA GLU A 63 -11.92 33.49 7.80
C GLU A 63 -11.48 33.89 6.37
#